data_AF-A0A5P6VSR4-F1
#
_entry.id   AF-A0A5P6VSR4-F1
#
_cell.length_a   1.000
_cell.length_b   1.000
_cell.length_c   1.000
_cell.angle_alpha   90.00
_cell.angle_beta   90.00
_cell.angle_gamma   90.00
#
_symmetry.space_group_name_H-M   'P 1'
#
loop_
_entity.id
_entity.type
_entity.pdbx_description
1 polymer ?
#
loop_
_entity_poly.entity_id
_entity_poly.type
_entity_poly.pdbx_seq_one_letter_code
_entity_poly.pdbx_strand_id
1 'polypeptide(L)'
;MELNYKIIAVDFDGTLCYSNWPALGEPNRPLIDYLIKEQAAGNKLILWTCRAGQALIDATNWCYDQGLSFDAINDNLPEIVELYGNNSRKITCDYYIDDRNLPLEAIAI
;
A
#
# COMPACT_ATOMS: atom_id res chain seq x y z
N MET A 1 -18.97 -10.76 3.59
CA MET A 1 -19.49 -9.94 2.48
C MET A 1 -18.49 -10.09 1.36
N GLU A 2 -18.88 -10.58 0.19
CA GLU A 2 -17.95 -10.60 -0.95
C GLU A 2 -17.92 -9.18 -1.51
N LEU A 3 -16.80 -8.49 -1.29
CA LEU A 3 -16.50 -7.27 -2.03
C LEU A 3 -16.14 -7.69 -3.46
N ASN A 4 -16.69 -7.01 -4.45
CA ASN A 4 -16.41 -7.29 -5.87
C ASN A 4 -15.05 -6.75 -6.33
N TYR A 5 -14.18 -6.40 -5.40
CA TYR A 5 -12.86 -5.83 -5.63
C TYR A 5 -11.90 -6.31 -4.54
N LYS A 6 -10.61 -6.19 -4.82
CA LYS A 6 -9.54 -6.46 -3.87
C LYS A 6 -9.09 -5.16 -3.22
N ILE A 7 -8.69 -5.25 -1.95
CA ILE A 7 -7.95 -4.22 -1.24
C ILE A 7 -6.48 -4.65 -1.21
N ILE A 8 -5.58 -3.80 -1.68
CA ILE A 8 -4.14 -4.06 -1.74
C ILE A 8 -3.45 -3.01 -0.87
N ALA A 9 -2.81 -3.48 0.21
CA ALA A 9 -1.93 -2.65 1.02
C ALA A 9 -0.50 -2.80 0.51
N VAL A 10 0.16 -1.68 0.23
CA VAL A 10 1.51 -1.66 -0.34
C VAL A 10 2.44 -0.76 0.47
N ASP A 11 3.61 -1.29 0.81
CA ASP A 11 4.68 -0.53 1.46
C ASP A 11 5.35 0.48 0.50
N PHE A 12 6.03 1.47 1.08
CA PHE A 12 6.76 2.48 0.33
C PHE A 12 8.25 2.17 0.18
N ASP A 13 8.99 2.09 1.29
CA ASP A 13 10.46 2.14 1.31
C ASP A 13 11.06 0.77 1.02
N GLY A 14 11.69 0.61 -0.15
CA GLY A 14 12.18 -0.70 -0.63
C GLY A 14 11.15 -1.46 -1.45
N THR A 15 9.88 -1.04 -1.42
CA THR A 15 8.77 -1.63 -2.16
C THR A 15 8.39 -0.80 -3.40
N LEU A 16 7.79 0.38 -3.21
CA LEU A 16 7.45 1.31 -4.30
C LEU A 16 8.65 2.15 -4.74
N CYS A 17 9.48 2.55 -3.76
CA CYS A 17 10.58 3.48 -3.94
C CYS A 17 11.88 2.87 -3.39
N TYR A 18 12.87 2.69 -4.24
CA TYR A 18 14.21 2.26 -3.84
C TYR A 18 15.01 3.47 -3.35
N SER A 19 14.87 3.79 -2.06
CA SER A 19 15.51 4.96 -1.43
C SER A 19 16.22 4.64 -0.13
N ASN A 20 17.19 5.49 0.21
CA ASN A 20 17.72 5.56 1.58
C ASN A 20 16.87 6.55 2.38
N TRP A 21 16.15 6.06 3.39
CA TRP A 21 15.35 6.88 4.29
C TRP A 21 16.16 8.08 4.85
N PRO A 22 15.62 9.32 4.88
CA PRO A 22 14.29 9.75 4.46
C PRO A 22 14.16 10.23 3.01
N ALA A 23 15.19 10.06 2.18
CA ALA A 23 15.17 10.51 0.80
C ALA A 23 14.13 9.71 -0.03
N LEU A 24 13.78 10.28 -1.18
CA LEU A 24 13.09 9.58 -2.26
C LEU A 24 14.13 9.05 -3.25
N GLY A 25 13.77 8.04 -4.04
CA GLY A 25 14.70 7.31 -4.88
C GLY A 25 14.05 6.78 -6.14
N GLU A 26 14.64 5.72 -6.69
CA GLU A 26 14.22 5.18 -7.98
C GLU A 26 12.88 4.44 -7.86
N PRO A 27 11.96 4.62 -8.82
CA PRO A 27 10.68 3.94 -8.79
C PRO A 27 10.80 2.46 -9.14
N ASN A 28 10.11 1.60 -8.39
CA ASN A 28 9.82 0.24 -8.80
C ASN A 28 8.73 0.25 -9.89
N ARG A 29 9.11 0.65 -11.11
CA ARG A 29 8.19 0.81 -12.25
C ARG A 29 7.31 -0.42 -12.52
N PRO A 30 7.84 -1.66 -12.51
CA PRO A 30 7.00 -2.84 -12.72
C PRO A 30 5.88 -2.99 -11.69
N LEU A 31 6.16 -2.71 -10.41
CA LEU A 31 5.13 -2.75 -9.36
C LEU A 31 4.13 -1.61 -9.52
N ILE A 32 4.60 -0.40 -9.79
CA ILE A 32 3.73 0.76 -10.00
C ILE A 32 2.78 0.53 -11.18
N ASP A 33 3.28 0.04 -12.32
CA ASP A 33 2.47 -0.29 -13.50
C ASP A 33 1.43 -1.38 -13.19
N TYR A 34 1.78 -2.35 -12.35
CA TYR A 34 0.84 -3.36 -11.87
C TYR A 34 -0.28 -2.74 -11.03
N LEU A 35 0.06 -1.90 -10.05
CA LEU A 35 -0.91 -1.26 -9.16
C LEU A 35 -1.85 -0.31 -9.91
N ILE A 36 -1.35 0.43 -10.90
CA ILE A 36 -2.18 1.27 -11.78
C ILE A 36 -3.21 0.42 -12.53
N LYS A 37 -2.82 -0.76 -13.02
CA LYS A 37 -3.77 -1.70 -13.67
C LYS A 37 -4.80 -2.24 -12.68
N GLU A 38 -4.41 -2.51 -11.45
CA GLU A 38 -5.34 -2.93 -10.39
C GLU A 38 -6.35 -1.82 -10.07
N GLN A 39 -5.92 -0.55 -9.99
CA GLN A 39 -6.85 0.59 -9.85
C GLN A 39 -7.81 0.69 -11.03
N ALA A 40 -7.31 0.53 -12.26
CA ALA A 40 -8.14 0.56 -13.46
C ALA A 40 -9.16 -0.60 -13.51
N ALA A 41 -8.87 -1.72 -12.85
CA ALA A 41 -9.78 -2.85 -12.69
C ALA A 41 -10.82 -2.64 -11.57
N GLY A 42 -10.76 -1.53 -10.83
CA GLY A 42 -11.66 -1.20 -9.73
C GLY A 42 -11.18 -1.67 -8.36
N ASN A 43 -9.96 -2.21 -8.25
CA ASN A 43 -9.35 -2.57 -6.97
C ASN A 43 -8.90 -1.33 -6.20
N LYS A 44 -8.79 -1.49 -4.89
CA LYS A 44 -8.52 -0.42 -3.94
C LYS A 44 -7.10 -0.51 -3.43
N LEU A 45 -6.42 0.64 -3.36
CA LEU A 45 -5.04 0.70 -2.89
C LEU A 45 -4.95 1.46 -1.58
N ILE A 46 -4.16 0.91 -0.65
CA ILE A 46 -3.81 1.56 0.61
C ILE A 46 -2.28 1.70 0.64
N LEU A 47 -1.80 2.93 0.79
CA LEU A 47 -0.38 3.15 1.11
C LEU A 47 -0.18 2.77 2.58
N TRP A 48 0.62 1.74 2.83
CA TRP A 48 0.88 1.21 4.17
C TRP A 48 2.35 1.34 4.53
N THR A 49 2.72 2.47 5.13
CA THR A 49 4.12 2.87 5.32
C THR A 49 4.38 3.38 6.74
N CYS A 50 5.59 3.18 7.24
CA CYS A 50 6.05 3.79 8.48
C CYS A 50 6.31 5.31 8.36
N ARG A 51 6.29 5.88 7.14
CA ARG A 51 6.45 7.32 6.94
C ARG A 51 5.31 8.10 7.61
N ALA A 52 5.65 9.23 8.23
CA ALA A 52 4.71 10.11 8.90
C ALA A 52 5.12 11.58 8.72
N GLY A 53 4.18 12.51 8.94
CA GLY A 53 4.43 13.95 8.82
C GLY A 53 4.91 14.33 7.42
N GLN A 54 5.95 15.17 7.34
CA GLN A 54 6.48 15.66 6.05
C GLN A 54 6.92 14.53 5.12
N ALA A 55 7.57 13.51 5.65
CA ALA A 55 8.06 12.41 4.81
C ALA A 55 6.92 11.57 4.20
N LEU A 56 5.76 11.52 4.86
CA LEU A 56 4.56 10.91 4.29
C LEU A 56 4.00 11.78 3.15
N ILE A 57 3.95 13.09 3.35
CA ILE A 57 3.53 14.05 2.31
C ILE A 57 4.43 13.91 1.07
N ASP A 58 5.74 13.87 1.29
CA ASP A 58 6.72 13.73 0.20
C ASP A 58 6.55 12.40 -0.54
N ALA A 59 6.33 11.30 0.19
CA ALA A 59 6.07 9.99 -0.41
C ALA A 59 4.77 9.95 -1.21
N THR A 60 3.69 10.57 -0.70
CA THR A 60 2.40 10.62 -1.40
C THR A 60 2.48 11.48 -2.66
N ASN A 61 3.17 12.61 -2.61
CA ASN A 61 3.41 13.46 -3.79
C ASN A 61 4.26 12.72 -4.83
N TRP A 62 5.32 12.05 -4.38
CA TRP A 62 6.16 11.23 -5.26
C TRP A 62 5.35 10.13 -5.96
N CYS A 63 4.44 9.45 -5.26
CA CYS A 63 3.58 8.43 -5.87
C CYS A 63 2.64 9.06 -6.92
N TYR A 64 2.07 10.21 -6.59
CA TYR A 64 1.20 10.96 -7.51
C TYR A 64 1.94 11.34 -8.80
N ASP A 65 3.20 11.77 -8.71
CA ASP A 65 4.04 12.07 -9.87
C ASP A 65 4.34 10.84 -10.74
N GLN A 66 4.25 9.62 -10.18
CA GLN A 66 4.31 8.37 -10.93
C GLN A 66 2.95 7.93 -11.51
N GLY A 67 1.88 8.70 -11.28
CA GLY A 67 0.52 8.36 -11.70
C GLY A 67 -0.20 7.37 -10.78
N LEU A 68 0.29 7.17 -9.54
CA LEU A 68 -0.29 6.27 -8.56
C LEU A 68 -0.96 7.05 -7.42
N SER A 69 -2.21 6.74 -7.13
CA SER A 69 -2.98 7.33 -6.02
C SER A 69 -3.52 6.24 -5.09
N PHE A 70 -3.98 6.61 -3.90
CA PHE A 70 -4.45 5.66 -2.88
C PHE A 70 -5.84 6.03 -2.38
N ASP A 71 -6.66 5.02 -2.12
CA ASP A 71 -7.99 5.17 -1.53
C ASP A 71 -7.91 5.45 -0.03
N ALA A 72 -6.83 4.98 0.63
CA ALA A 72 -6.48 5.36 1.99
C ALA A 72 -4.95 5.36 2.19
N ILE A 73 -4.49 6.06 3.23
CA ILE A 73 -3.09 6.14 3.61
C ILE A 73 -2.99 5.83 5.09
N ASN A 74 -2.28 4.77 5.45
CA ASN A 74 -2.13 4.31 6.82
C ASN A 74 -3.44 4.11 7.59
N ASP A 75 -4.53 3.82 6.87
CA ASP A 75 -5.86 3.65 7.45
C ASP A 75 -6.70 2.64 6.66
N ASN A 76 -7.71 2.06 7.32
CA ASN A 76 -8.69 1.18 6.69
C ASN A 76 -9.67 1.98 5.82
N LEU A 77 -10.23 1.33 4.80
CA LEU A 77 -11.33 1.93 4.05
C LEU A 77 -12.56 2.13 4.95
N PRO A 78 -13.37 3.19 4.75
CA PRO A 78 -14.54 3.46 5.60
C PRO A 78 -15.51 2.28 5.69
N GLU A 79 -15.75 1.59 4.58
CA GLU A 79 -16.64 0.41 4.52
C GLU A 79 -16.11 -0.78 5.33
N ILE A 80 -14.78 -0.89 5.50
CA ILE A 80 -14.16 -1.91 6.35
C ILE A 80 -14.32 -1.54 7.82
N VAL A 81 -14.16 -0.26 8.17
CA VAL A 81 -14.39 0.23 9.54
C VAL A 81 -15.85 0.01 9.96
N GLU A 82 -16.79 0.29 9.05
CA GLU A 82 -18.21 0.05 9.27
C GLU A 82 -18.51 -1.44 9.46
N LEU A 83 -17.94 -2.31 8.62
CA LEU A 83 -18.14 -3.75 8.67
C LEU A 83 -17.74 -4.36 10.02
N TYR A 84 -16.61 -3.95 10.59
CA TYR A 84 -16.13 -4.49 11.87
C TYR A 84 -16.67 -3.72 13.09
N GLY A 85 -17.30 -2.56 12.89
CA GLY A 85 -17.74 -1.68 13.98
C GLY A 85 -16.59 -1.02 14.74
N ASN A 86 -15.36 -1.14 14.24
CA ASN A 86 -14.18 -0.47 14.76
C ASN A 86 -13.12 -0.31 13.67
N ASN A 87 -12.23 0.67 13.85
CA ASN A 87 -11.05 0.83 13.00
C ASN A 87 -9.86 0.09 13.64
N SER A 88 -9.54 -1.10 13.13
CA SER A 88 -8.40 -1.87 13.63
C SER A 88 -7.08 -1.19 13.31
N ARG A 89 -6.11 -1.25 14.23
CA ARG A 89 -4.76 -0.71 13.98
C ARG A 89 -4.07 -1.39 12.79
N LYS A 90 -4.34 -2.68 12.58
CA LYS A 90 -3.89 -3.41 11.39
C LYS A 90 -4.86 -3.13 10.25
N ILE A 91 -4.31 -2.84 9.07
CA ILE A 91 -5.09 -2.71 7.82
C ILE A 91 -5.68 -4.06 7.47
N THR A 92 -6.97 -4.13 7.20
CA THR A 92 -7.61 -5.28 6.57
C THR A 92 -7.51 -5.12 5.06
N CYS A 93 -6.86 -6.08 4.40
CA CYS A 93 -6.72 -6.13 2.95
C CYS A 93 -6.62 -7.58 2.45
N ASP A 94 -6.75 -7.77 1.15
CA ASP A 94 -6.58 -9.08 0.51
C ASP A 94 -5.10 -9.40 0.30
N TYR A 95 -4.30 -8.40 -0.10
CA TYR A 95 -2.87 -8.53 -0.34
C TYR A 95 -2.06 -7.49 0.44
N TYR A 96 -0.96 -7.95 1.03
CA TYR A 96 0.14 -7.10 1.48
C TYR A 96 1.32 -7.26 0.52
N ILE A 97 1.84 -6.15 0.02
CA ILE A 97 3.05 -6.11 -0.80
C ILE A 97 4.09 -5.31 -0.03
N ASP A 98 5.14 -5.97 0.41
CA ASP A 98 6.12 -5.42 1.36
C ASP A 98 7.48 -6.10 1.17
N ASP A 99 8.55 -5.32 1.08
CA ASP A 99 9.93 -5.81 0.90
C ASP A 99 10.42 -6.63 2.10
N ARG A 100 9.81 -6.46 3.27
CA ARG A 100 10.11 -7.19 4.50
C ARG A 100 9.16 -8.36 4.76
N ASN A 101 8.29 -8.70 3.82
CA ASN A 101 7.43 -9.87 3.97
C ASN A 101 8.26 -11.17 4.01
N LEU A 102 8.05 -12.00 5.03
CA LEU A 102 8.63 -13.34 5.14
C LEU A 102 7.65 -14.36 4.56
N PRO A 103 7.95 -15.02 3.42
CA PRO A 103 7.08 -16.06 2.88
C PRO A 103 7.02 -17.25 3.85
N LEU A 104 5.85 -17.87 3.96
CA LEU A 104 5.65 -19.00 4.87
C LEU A 104 6.56 -20.17 4.53
N GLU A 105 6.88 -20.38 3.25
CA GLU A 105 7.79 -21.43 2.78
C GLU A 105 9.24 -21.21 3.24
N ALA A 106 9.62 -19.97 3.57
CA ALA A 106 10.93 -19.68 4.17
C ALA A 106 10.96 -20.00 5.66
N ILE A 107 9.80 -20.15 6.30
CA ILE A 107 9.66 -20.66 7.65
C ILE A 107 9.58 -22.19 7.49
N ALA A 108 10.66 -22.90 7.77
CA ALA A 108 10.70 -24.36 7.68
C ALA A 108 9.86 -25.03 8.80
N ILE A 109 8.54 -24.84 8.75
CA ILE A 109 7.52 -25.40 9.65
C ILE A 109 6.57 -26.34 8.92
#